data_AF-A0A8T7M8S8-F1
#
_entry.id   AF-A0A8T7M8S8-F1
#
_cell.length_a   1.000
_cell.length_b   1.000
_cell.length_c   1.000
_cell.angle_alpha   90.00
_cell.angle_beta   90.00
_cell.angle_gamma   90.00
#
_symmetry.space_group_name_H-M   'P 1'
#
loop_
_entity.id
_entity.type
_entity.pdbx_description
1 polymer ?
#
loop_
_entity_poly.entity_id
_entity_poly.type
_entity_poly.pdbx_seq_one_letter_code
_entity_poly.pdbx_strand_id
1 'polypeptide(L)'
;MKNRPLSTLNLTITGLLGAVSGVWLILMPFILDYNDDKAGGSNAQLLSIICGVIIVVVSLLLVVTEKNEGLKNLRFYGGALLVFMGIWLMAAPYLFNYSKLKNELWGLQVTGGLIALVAGFVIQEIYTRSKE
;
A
#
# COMPACT_ATOMS: atom_id res chain seq x y z
N MET A 1 33.35 -11.04 3.09
CA MET A 1 32.60 -9.79 2.79
C MET A 1 31.73 -9.49 4.00
N LYS A 2 31.76 -8.26 4.51
CA LYS A 2 31.15 -7.91 5.81
C LYS A 2 29.66 -7.64 5.59
N ASN A 3 28.80 -8.58 5.95
CA ASN A 3 27.35 -8.44 5.94
C ASN A 3 26.97 -7.18 6.73
N ARG A 4 26.63 -6.09 6.04
CA ARG A 4 26.09 -4.91 6.71
C ARG A 4 24.69 -5.30 7.18
N PRO A 5 24.40 -5.22 8.50
CA PRO A 5 23.06 -5.50 8.98
C PRO A 5 22.08 -4.65 8.18
N LEU A 6 20.93 -5.23 7.83
CA LEU A 6 19.78 -4.45 7.41
C LEU A 6 19.68 -3.26 8.36
N SER A 7 19.56 -2.06 7.79
CA SER A 7 18.92 -0.99 8.52
C SER A 7 17.49 -1.49 8.73
N THR A 8 17.26 -2.26 9.79
CA THR A 8 15.94 -2.76 10.23
C THR A 8 14.93 -1.62 10.27
N LEU A 9 15.45 -0.41 10.50
CA LEU A 9 14.79 0.86 10.33
C LEU A 9 14.02 1.00 8.99
N ASN A 10 14.59 0.66 7.84
CA ASN A 10 13.94 0.87 6.53
C ASN A 10 12.72 -0.02 6.33
N LEU A 11 12.83 -1.29 6.73
CA LEU A 11 11.74 -2.26 6.58
C LEU A 11 10.61 -1.98 7.56
N THR A 12 10.96 -1.73 8.82
CA THR A 12 10.00 -1.35 9.86
C THR A 12 9.28 -0.04 9.50
N ILE A 13 10.00 1.01 9.07
CA ILE A 13 9.40 2.29 8.68
C ILE A 13 8.44 2.10 7.51
N THR A 14 8.82 1.33 6.49
CA THR A 14 7.97 1.09 5.33
C THR A 14 6.72 0.31 5.71
N GLY A 15 6.86 -0.72 6.54
CA GLY A 15 5.71 -1.47 7.06
C GLY A 15 4.77 -0.58 7.88
N LEU A 16 5.31 0.28 8.73
CA LEU A 16 4.50 1.24 9.50
C LEU A 16 3.81 2.27 8.59
N LEU A 17 4.52 2.84 7.62
CA LEU A 17 3.95 3.79 6.65
C LEU A 17 2.84 3.14 5.84
N GLY A 18 3.06 1.92 5.35
CA GLY A 18 2.02 1.16 4.65
C GLY A 18 0.80 0.90 5.53
N ALA A 19 0.99 0.53 6.80
CA ALA A 19 -0.12 0.35 7.73
C ALA A 19 -0.89 1.66 7.96
N VAL A 20 -0.20 2.78 8.17
CA VAL A 20 -0.83 4.10 8.31
C VAL A 20 -1.59 4.50 7.05
N SER A 21 -1.01 4.30 5.86
CA SER A 21 -1.69 4.55 4.59
C SER A 21 -2.92 3.67 4.39
N GLY A 22 -2.86 2.40 4.82
CA GLY A 22 -4.00 1.50 4.78
C GLY A 22 -5.12 1.93 5.73
N VAL A 23 -4.79 2.35 6.96
CA VAL A 23 -5.76 2.93 7.91
C VAL A 23 -6.38 4.21 7.33
N TRP A 24 -5.57 5.07 6.72
CA TRP A 24 -6.07 6.26 6.04
C TRP A 24 -7.08 5.91 4.94
N LEU A 25 -6.79 4.91 4.09
CA LEU A 25 -7.73 4.46 3.05
C LEU A 25 -9.06 3.93 3.61
N ILE A 26 -9.04 3.29 4.78
CA ILE A 26 -10.26 2.81 5.45
C ILE A 26 -11.09 4.00 5.94
N LEU A 27 -10.44 5.02 6.51
CA LEU A 27 -11.11 6.17 7.12
C LEU A 27 -11.52 7.24 6.09
N MET A 28 -10.80 7.34 4.97
CA MET A 28 -10.97 8.38 3.96
C MET A 28 -12.41 8.53 3.45
N PRO A 29 -13.17 7.46 3.15
CA PRO A 29 -14.55 7.60 2.68
C PRO A 29 -15.50 8.25 3.69
N PHE A 30 -15.23 8.05 4.99
CA PHE A 30 -16.04 8.63 6.07
C PHE A 30 -15.68 10.09 6.33
N ILE A 31 -14.40 10.45 6.17
CA ILE A 31 -13.91 11.81 6.37
C ILE A 31 -14.31 12.71 5.20
N LEU A 32 -14.26 12.19 3.97
CA LEU A 32 -14.51 12.94 2.74
C LEU A 32 -15.94 12.79 2.22
N ASP A 33 -16.81 12.15 3.00
CA ASP A 33 -18.24 11.98 2.74
C ASP A 33 -18.55 11.42 1.35
N TYR A 34 -18.09 10.20 1.06
CA TYR A 34 -18.33 9.52 -0.22
C TYR A 34 -19.79 9.01 -0.36
N ASN A 35 -20.72 9.48 0.47
CA ASN A 35 -22.11 9.02 0.53
C ASN A 35 -22.99 9.53 -0.63
N ASP A 36 -22.42 10.14 -1.67
CA ASP A 36 -23.20 10.59 -2.83
C ASP A 36 -23.44 9.41 -3.80
N ASP A 37 -24.52 8.67 -3.55
CA ASP A 37 -24.92 7.47 -4.32
C ASP A 37 -25.13 7.73 -5.82
N LYS A 38 -25.24 9.00 -6.24
CA LYS A 38 -25.57 9.39 -7.61
C LYS A 38 -24.46 9.14 -8.63
N ALA A 39 -23.23 8.82 -8.20
CA ALA A 39 -22.09 8.63 -9.09
C ALA A 39 -21.23 7.39 -8.80
N GLY A 40 -21.69 6.45 -7.96
CA GLY A 40 -20.93 5.24 -7.61
C GLY A 40 -20.08 5.36 -6.35
N GLY A 41 -20.34 6.35 -5.49
CA GLY A 41 -19.63 6.57 -4.23
C GLY A 41 -19.59 5.32 -3.32
N SER A 42 -20.66 4.52 -3.30
CA SER A 42 -20.70 3.24 -2.57
C SER A 42 -19.63 2.24 -3.02
N ASN A 43 -19.36 2.13 -4.33
CA ASN A 43 -18.35 1.21 -4.85
C ASN A 43 -16.92 1.74 -4.62
N ALA A 44 -16.72 3.05 -4.72
CA ALA A 44 -15.43 3.68 -4.42
C ALA A 44 -15.07 3.59 -2.93
N GLN A 45 -16.07 3.75 -2.05
CA GLN A 45 -15.93 3.51 -0.61
C GLN A 45 -15.54 2.07 -0.32
N LEU A 46 -16.26 1.08 -0.88
CA LEU A 46 -15.95 -0.33 -0.69
C LEU A 46 -14.54 -0.67 -1.20
N LEU A 47 -14.16 -0.18 -2.38
CA LEU A 47 -12.82 -0.40 -2.92
C LEU A 47 -11.74 0.17 -2.00
N SER A 48 -11.93 1.40 -1.50
CA SER A 48 -10.97 2.05 -0.59
C SER A 48 -10.82 1.26 0.71
N ILE A 49 -11.93 0.80 1.29
CA ILE A 49 -11.93 -0.01 2.51
C ILE A 49 -11.23 -1.35 2.27
N ILE A 50 -11.59 -2.08 1.20
CA ILE A 50 -11.01 -3.39 0.89
C ILE A 50 -9.50 -3.27 0.65
N CYS A 51 -9.07 -2.32 -0.19
CA CYS A 51 -7.66 -2.08 -0.44
C CYS A 51 -6.94 -1.66 0.84
N GLY A 52 -7.54 -0.78 1.65
CA GLY A 52 -6.98 -0.34 2.92
C GLY A 52 -6.75 -1.50 3.89
N VAL A 53 -7.73 -2.39 4.05
CA VAL A 53 -7.60 -3.60 4.89
C VAL A 53 -6.48 -4.51 4.38
N ILE A 54 -6.42 -4.77 3.07
CA ILE A 54 -5.37 -5.62 2.50
C ILE A 54 -3.99 -5.00 2.73
N ILE A 55 -3.85 -3.69 2.51
CA ILE A 55 -2.60 -2.97 2.74
C ILE A 55 -2.18 -3.07 4.20
N VAL A 56 -3.09 -2.83 5.16
CA VAL A 56 -2.79 -2.96 6.60
C VAL A 56 -2.30 -4.37 6.93
N VAL A 57 -3.03 -5.40 6.49
CA VAL A 57 -2.69 -6.81 6.79
C VAL A 57 -1.32 -7.16 6.21
N VAL A 58 -1.06 -6.81 4.95
CA VAL A 58 0.22 -7.10 4.29
C VAL A 58 1.35 -6.33 4.98
N SER A 59 1.16 -5.05 5.27
CA SER A 59 2.15 -4.22 5.95
C SER A 59 2.50 -4.75 7.34
N LEU A 60 1.52 -5.14 8.15
CA LEU A 60 1.76 -5.75 9.46
C LEU A 60 2.49 -7.08 9.33
N LEU A 61 2.11 -7.90 8.35
CA LEU A 61 2.79 -9.16 8.08
C LEU A 61 4.26 -8.94 7.72
N LEU A 62 4.59 -7.92 6.93
CA LEU A 62 5.97 -7.57 6.60
C LEU A 62 6.79 -7.18 7.85
N VAL A 63 6.20 -6.41 8.77
CA VAL A 63 6.84 -6.01 10.04
C VAL A 63 7.07 -7.23 10.95
N VAL A 64 6.04 -8.06 11.15
CA VAL A 64 6.12 -9.23 12.05
C VAL A 64 7.12 -10.27 11.53
N THR A 65 7.23 -10.42 10.21
CA THR A 65 8.11 -11.40 9.58
C THR A 65 9.55 -10.91 9.36
N GLU A 66 9.87 -9.67 9.75
CA GLU A 66 11.19 -9.05 9.55
C GLU A 66 12.34 -9.90 10.11
N LYS A 67 12.14 -10.44 11.32
CA LYS A 67 13.17 -11.22 12.05
C LYS A 67 13.34 -12.66 11.53
N ASN A 68 12.45 -13.15 10.68
CA ASN A 68 12.47 -14.54 10.23
C ASN A 68 13.11 -14.66 8.83
N GLU A 69 14.31 -15.21 8.77
CA GLU A 69 15.04 -15.40 7.51
C GLU A 69 14.35 -16.40 6.56
N GLY A 70 13.59 -17.36 7.07
CA GLY A 70 12.85 -18.32 6.24
C GLY A 70 11.71 -17.68 5.42
N LEU A 71 11.29 -16.46 5.79
CA LEU A 71 10.18 -15.74 5.17
C LEU A 71 10.63 -14.62 4.21
N LYS A 72 11.87 -14.68 3.69
CA LYS A 72 12.38 -13.70 2.70
C LYS A 72 11.50 -13.62 1.45
N ASN A 73 11.09 -14.75 0.90
CA ASN A 73 10.22 -14.80 -0.29
C ASN A 73 8.85 -14.15 -0.02
N LEU A 74 8.25 -14.42 1.14
CA LEU A 74 6.98 -13.83 1.54
C LEU A 74 7.07 -12.31 1.63
N ARG A 75 8.20 -11.78 2.14
CA ARG A 75 8.43 -10.34 2.21
C ARG A 75 8.58 -9.70 0.83
N PHE A 76 9.29 -10.37 -0.08
CA PHE A 76 9.41 -9.91 -1.45
C PHE A 76 8.04 -9.86 -2.15
N TYR A 77 7.25 -10.94 -2.06
CA TYR A 77 5.90 -10.99 -2.63
C TYR A 77 4.94 -10.00 -1.96
N GLY A 78 5.02 -9.82 -0.64
CA GLY A 78 4.21 -8.83 0.09
C GLY A 78 4.55 -7.40 -0.33
N GLY A 79 5.83 -7.07 -0.50
CA GLY A 79 6.26 -5.79 -1.05
C GLY A 79 5.74 -5.60 -2.48
N ALA A 80 5.89 -6.60 -3.35
CA ALA A 80 5.39 -6.56 -4.73
C ALA A 80 3.88 -6.36 -4.80
N LEU A 81 3.13 -7.01 -3.90
CA LEU A 81 1.69 -6.83 -3.77
C LEU A 81 1.34 -5.40 -3.35
N LEU A 82 2.08 -4.78 -2.42
CA LEU A 82 1.86 -3.39 -2.04
C LEU A 82 2.13 -2.42 -3.20
N VAL A 83 3.20 -2.65 -3.98
CA VAL A 83 3.46 -1.85 -5.20
C VAL A 83 2.32 -1.99 -6.20
N PHE A 84 1.89 -3.23 -6.46
CA PHE A 84 0.76 -3.49 -7.35
C PHE A 84 -0.52 -2.81 -6.86
N MET A 85 -0.81 -2.89 -5.56
CA MET A 85 -1.96 -2.20 -4.95
C MET A 85 -1.87 -0.68 -5.07
N GLY A 86 -0.69 -0.09 -4.90
CA GLY A 86 -0.48 1.34 -5.10
C GLY A 86 -0.78 1.77 -6.53
N ILE A 87 -0.27 1.02 -7.52
CA ILE A 87 -0.55 1.27 -8.95
C ILE A 87 -2.03 1.05 -9.27
N TRP A 88 -2.63 -0.01 -8.71
CA TRP A 88 -4.05 -0.31 -8.88
C TRP A 88 -4.93 0.83 -8.35
N LEU A 89 -4.62 1.38 -7.17
CA LEU A 89 -5.34 2.51 -6.59
C LEU A 89 -5.21 3.78 -7.44
N MET A 90 -4.06 4.00 -8.09
CA MET A 90 -3.89 5.11 -9.04
C MET A 90 -4.72 4.92 -10.31
N ALA A 91 -4.86 3.68 -10.79
CA ALA A 91 -5.60 3.34 -12.00
C ALA A 91 -7.12 3.23 -11.76
N ALA A 92 -7.54 2.88 -10.55
CA ALA A 92 -8.93 2.61 -10.20
C ALA A 92 -9.92 3.74 -10.58
N PRO A 93 -9.62 5.04 -10.37
CA PRO A 93 -10.54 6.10 -10.77
C PRO A 93 -10.84 6.13 -12.28
N TYR A 94 -9.89 5.69 -13.10
CA TYR A 94 -10.05 5.62 -14.55
C TYR A 94 -10.76 4.35 -14.99
N LEU A 95 -10.48 3.21 -14.34
CA LEU A 95 -11.09 1.91 -14.67
C LEU A 95 -12.58 1.87 -14.33
N PHE A 96 -12.97 2.52 -13.23
CA PHE A 96 -14.34 2.48 -12.72
C PHE A 96 -15.12 3.79 -12.96
N ASN A 97 -14.57 4.72 -13.74
CA ASN A 97 -15.20 6.01 -14.06
C ASN A 97 -15.51 6.88 -12.83
N TYR A 98 -14.76 6.71 -11.73
CA TYR A 98 -14.78 7.60 -10.56
C TYR A 98 -14.10 8.95 -10.84
N SER A 99 -13.65 9.19 -12.08
CA SER A 99 -13.04 10.45 -12.49
C SER A 99 -13.96 11.66 -12.33
N LYS A 100 -15.27 11.44 -12.16
CA LYS A 100 -16.26 12.49 -11.88
C LYS A 100 -16.30 12.92 -10.41
N LEU A 101 -15.71 12.12 -9.52
CA LEU A 101 -15.68 12.34 -8.08
C LEU A 101 -14.33 12.97 -7.70
N LYS A 102 -14.26 14.30 -7.80
CA LYS A 102 -12.99 15.07 -7.70
C LYS A 102 -12.23 14.80 -6.39
N ASN A 103 -12.95 14.64 -5.27
CA ASN A 103 -12.35 14.34 -3.96
C ASN A 103 -11.80 12.91 -3.89
N GLU A 104 -12.52 11.94 -4.48
CA GLU A 104 -12.13 10.53 -4.51
C GLU A 104 -10.88 10.30 -5.35
N LEU A 105 -10.83 10.98 -6.51
CA LEU A 105 -9.75 10.89 -7.47
C LEU A 105 -8.40 11.25 -6.83
N TRP A 106 -8.35 12.37 -6.11
CA TRP A 106 -7.12 12.87 -5.50
C TRP A 106 -6.64 11.97 -4.35
N GLY A 107 -7.54 11.55 -3.47
CA GLY A 107 -7.19 10.72 -2.32
C GLY A 107 -6.67 9.34 -2.72
N LEU A 108 -7.31 8.69 -3.70
CA LEU A 108 -6.88 7.38 -4.20
C LEU A 108 -5.55 7.44 -4.93
N GLN A 109 -5.36 8.45 -5.80
CA GLN A 109 -4.12 8.59 -6.57
C GLN A 109 -2.92 8.93 -5.70
N VAL A 110 -3.05 9.89 -4.79
CA VAL A 110 -1.93 10.29 -3.94
C VAL A 110 -1.56 9.19 -2.96
N THR A 111 -2.55 8.56 -2.33
CA THR A 111 -2.29 7.45 -1.41
C THR A 111 -1.70 6.26 -2.15
N GLY A 112 -2.24 5.90 -3.31
CA GLY A 112 -1.71 4.82 -4.16
C GLY A 112 -0.28 5.09 -4.62
N GLY A 113 0.02 6.32 -5.05
CA GLY A 113 1.37 6.73 -5.46
C GLY A 113 2.38 6.68 -4.33
N LEU A 114 2.00 7.13 -3.12
CA LEU A 114 2.85 7.05 -1.94
C LEU A 114 3.16 5.59 -1.56
N ILE A 115 2.14 4.73 -1.56
CA ILE A 115 2.31 3.30 -1.26
C ILE A 115 3.24 2.65 -2.30
N ALA A 116 3.02 2.92 -3.60
CA ALA A 116 3.83 2.36 -4.67
C ALA A 116 5.30 2.77 -4.55
N LEU A 117 5.58 4.06 -4.26
CA LEU A 117 6.93 4.56 -4.07
C LEU A 117 7.62 3.90 -2.87
N VAL A 118 6.97 3.91 -1.71
CA VAL A 118 7.54 3.41 -0.46
C VAL A 118 7.78 1.89 -0.55
N ALA A 119 6.79 1.13 -1.04
CA ALA A 119 6.95 -0.31 -1.22
C ALA A 119 7.99 -0.65 -2.30
N GLY A 120 8.09 0.15 -3.38
CA GLY A 120 9.08 -0.04 -4.44
C GLY A 120 10.51 0.08 -3.93
N PHE A 121 10.78 1.08 -3.08
CA PHE A 121 12.09 1.25 -2.45
C PHE A 121 12.49 0.03 -1.62
N VAL A 122 11.54 -0.56 -0.88
CA VAL A 122 11.81 -1.77 -0.07
C VAL A 122 12.06 -3.00 -0.93
N ILE A 123 11.31 -3.21 -2.00
CA ILE A 123 11.56 -4.32 -2.92
C ILE A 123 12.97 -4.19 -3.52
N GLN A 124 13.35 -2.97 -3.94
CA GLN A 124 14.68 -2.72 -4.50
C GLN A 124 15.78 -3.08 -3.49
N GLU A 125 15.62 -2.71 -2.21
CA GLU A 125 16.58 -3.07 -1.17
C GLU A 125 16.66 -4.60 -0.96
N ILE A 126 15.51 -5.29 -0.89
CA ILE A 126 15.46 -6.76 -0.76
C ILE A 126 16.12 -7.43 -1.98
N TYR A 127 15.83 -6.95 -3.18
CA TYR A 127 16.37 -7.50 -4.42
C TYR A 127 17.89 -7.34 -4.52
N THR A 128 18.41 -6.15 -4.20
CA THR A 128 19.85 -5.88 -4.25
C THR A 128 20.61 -6.83 -3.32
N ARG A 129 20.08 -7.07 -2.11
CA ARG A 129 20.67 -8.01 -1.15
C ARG A 129 20.56 -9.48 -1.53
N SER A 130 19.59 -9.86 -2.36
CA SER A 130 19.46 -11.25 -2.83
C SER A 130 20.58 -11.65 -3.81
N LYS A 131 21.29 -10.67 -4.37
CA LYS A 131 22.39 -10.85 -5.32
C LYS A 131 23.79 -10.78 -4.70
N GLU A 132 23.90 -10.34 -3.45
CA GLU A 132 25.15 -10.31 -2.68
C GLU A 132 25.39 -11.66 -1.98
#